data_AF-A0A4Y6I9Z8-F1
#
_entry.id   AF-A0A4Y6I9Z8-F1
#
_cell.length_a   1.000
_cell.length_b   1.000
_cell.length_c   1.000
_cell.angle_alpha   90.00
_cell.angle_beta   90.00
_cell.angle_gamma   90.00
#
_symmetry.space_group_name_H-M   'P 1'
#
loop_
_entity.id
_entity.type
_entity.pdbx_description
1 polymer ?
#
loop_
_entity_poly.entity_id
_entity_poly.type
_entity_poly.pdbx_seq_one_letter_code
_entity_poly.pdbx_strand_id
1 'polypeptide(L)'
;MMTLMTRLLLVLLALAQPLAMAWAQAPSQLVTQEPDSIAPAANLQTQIEYWQTKLQVKIGVAVLNTANGQYWGFQDEQRFPMASTMKMLACAKLLYDADNNRLQLSDKVTIEAADIITYSPMTEPLIGQAISVNDACQMTLTSSDNTAANIVLDAIGGPVALTQFLRAQGDAITRLDRCEPELNQGMPEDVRDTTSPKAVVHTWQQLLTAKVLSESAKAQLTTWLQHNQVANDLLRKTLPQGWLIADRSGAGGYGARGIVAMVWQPEQAPVFISIYLHQTTASMEQRNQAIAAIGDAIFVALQNKSVDESADNNSE
;
A
#
# COMPACT_ATOMS: atom_id res chain seq x y z
N MET A 1 21.80 68.07 11.28
CA MET A 1 20.59 68.28 12.12
C MET A 1 20.34 66.94 12.83
N MET A 2 20.90 66.62 14.01
CA MET A 2 20.70 67.24 15.34
C MET A 2 19.19 67.35 15.62
N THR A 3 18.51 66.72 16.58
CA THR A 3 18.81 65.99 17.85
C THR A 3 17.44 65.36 18.27
N LEU A 4 17.33 64.21 18.95
CA LEU A 4 17.23 64.09 20.43
C LEU A 4 16.26 65.16 21.03
N MET A 5 15.31 64.94 21.96
CA MET A 5 15.17 63.94 23.01
C MET A 5 13.92 64.32 23.86
N THR A 6 13.26 63.34 24.46
CA THR A 6 12.67 63.34 25.83
C THR A 6 11.45 64.18 26.28
N ARG A 7 10.60 63.46 27.06
CA ARG A 7 9.97 63.79 28.36
C ARG A 7 8.78 64.76 28.37
N LEU A 8 7.80 64.70 29.27
CA LEU A 8 7.23 63.79 30.28
C LEU A 8 6.14 64.64 31.01
N LEU A 9 5.31 64.03 31.87
CA LEU A 9 4.36 64.63 32.84
C LEU A 9 2.99 65.12 32.31
N LEU A 10 1.85 65.02 33.00
CA LEU A 10 1.31 64.30 34.20
C LEU A 10 0.02 65.08 34.52
N VAL A 11 -1.16 64.48 34.72
CA VAL A 11 -2.16 64.94 35.73
C VAL A 11 -3.13 63.80 36.05
N LEU A 12 -3.33 63.61 37.35
CA LEU A 12 -4.18 62.65 38.05
C LEU A 12 -5.69 62.89 37.87
N LEU A 13 -6.50 61.84 38.09
CA LEU A 13 -7.64 61.91 39.00
C LEU A 13 -8.01 60.52 39.53
N ALA A 14 -7.97 60.39 40.85
CA ALA A 14 -8.42 59.25 41.63
C ALA A 14 -9.92 59.38 41.95
N LEU A 15 -10.65 58.26 42.06
CA LEU A 15 -11.32 57.82 43.29
C LEU A 15 -12.37 56.72 43.05
N ALA A 16 -12.54 55.90 44.11
CA ALA A 16 -13.65 55.03 44.48
C ALA A 16 -13.62 53.54 44.04
N GLN A 17 -13.44 52.68 45.06
CA GLN A 17 -13.56 51.22 45.08
C GLN A 17 -15.05 50.76 45.18
N PRO A 18 -15.35 49.49 45.53
CA PRO A 18 -15.46 48.34 44.64
C PRO A 18 -16.93 47.84 44.57
N LEU A 19 -17.37 47.35 43.41
CA LEU A 19 -18.61 46.58 43.32
C LEU A 19 -18.25 45.14 42.95
N ALA A 20 -18.35 44.27 43.96
CA ALA A 20 -18.38 42.84 43.76
C ALA A 20 -19.65 42.49 42.98
N MET A 21 -19.47 41.96 41.76
CA MET A 21 -20.46 41.13 41.11
C MET A 21 -19.76 39.86 40.64
N ALA A 22 -19.93 38.81 41.42
CA ALA A 22 -19.70 37.44 40.99
C ALA A 22 -20.87 37.04 40.08
N TRP A 23 -20.61 36.91 38.78
CA TRP A 23 -21.44 36.13 37.87
C TRP A 23 -20.53 35.25 37.02
N ALA A 24 -20.55 33.96 37.37
CA ALA A 24 -20.27 32.78 36.58
C ALA A 24 -19.25 32.90 35.43
N GLN A 25 -18.04 32.40 35.67
CA GLN A 25 -17.28 31.77 34.59
C GLN A 25 -18.14 30.61 34.06
N ALA A 26 -18.58 30.72 32.80
CA ALA A 26 -19.04 29.55 32.07
C ALA A 26 -17.90 28.51 32.13
N PRO A 27 -18.16 27.24 32.49
CA PRO A 27 -17.13 26.23 32.35
C PRO A 27 -16.74 26.22 30.88
N SER A 28 -15.48 26.56 30.61
CA SER A 28 -14.83 26.24 29.35
C SER A 28 -15.11 24.77 29.09
N GLN A 29 -15.96 24.48 28.10
CA GLN A 29 -16.13 23.12 27.65
C GLN A 29 -14.75 22.67 27.20
N LEU A 30 -14.13 21.84 28.05
CA LEU A 30 -13.07 20.95 27.65
C LEU A 30 -13.66 20.18 26.46
N VAL A 31 -13.26 20.58 25.26
CA VAL A 31 -13.36 19.73 24.09
C VAL A 31 -12.48 18.55 24.42
N THR A 32 -13.05 17.55 25.05
CA THR A 32 -12.52 16.19 25.04
C THR A 32 -12.64 15.76 23.59
N GLN A 33 -11.61 16.05 22.78
CA GLN A 33 -11.41 15.26 21.57
C GLN A 33 -11.23 13.82 22.06
N GLU A 34 -12.20 12.98 21.71
CA GLU A 34 -12.16 11.56 21.97
C GLU A 34 -10.84 10.99 21.46
N PRO A 35 -10.24 10.02 22.17
CA PRO A 35 -9.06 9.35 21.67
C PRO A 35 -9.38 8.70 20.32
N ASP A 36 -8.43 8.80 19.38
CA ASP A 36 -8.29 7.92 18.22
C ASP A 36 -8.30 6.46 18.69
N SER A 37 -9.50 5.94 18.93
CA SER A 37 -9.72 4.56 19.33
C SER A 37 -9.99 3.78 18.06
N ILE A 38 -9.05 2.89 17.75
CA ILE A 38 -9.28 1.76 16.87
C ILE A 38 -10.63 1.19 17.27
N ALA A 39 -11.59 1.16 16.34
CA ALA A 39 -12.91 0.59 16.60
C ALA A 39 -12.72 -0.79 17.25
N PRO A 40 -13.51 -1.16 18.28
CA PRO A 40 -13.32 -2.43 19.00
C PRO A 40 -13.26 -3.59 18.00
N ALA A 41 -12.51 -4.64 18.36
CA ALA A 41 -12.30 -5.86 17.57
C ALA A 41 -13.63 -6.51 17.17
N ALA A 42 -14.23 -5.96 16.11
CA ALA A 42 -15.37 -6.50 15.41
C ALA A 42 -14.84 -7.49 14.37
N ASN A 43 -15.67 -8.44 13.95
CA ASN A 43 -15.29 -9.33 12.87
C ASN A 43 -14.88 -8.51 11.62
N LEU A 44 -14.02 -9.09 10.77
CA LEU A 44 -13.42 -8.43 9.61
C LEU A 44 -14.46 -7.70 8.73
N GLN A 45 -15.63 -8.29 8.54
CA GLN A 45 -16.69 -7.70 7.73
C GLN A 45 -17.22 -6.40 8.34
N THR A 46 -17.48 -6.36 9.65
CA THR A 46 -17.95 -5.13 10.33
C THR A 46 -16.92 -4.00 10.23
N GLN A 47 -15.62 -4.30 10.32
CA GLN A 47 -14.56 -3.28 10.12
C GLN A 47 -14.58 -2.72 8.70
N ILE A 48 -14.75 -3.56 7.69
CA ILE A 48 -14.86 -3.13 6.30
C ILE A 48 -16.10 -2.24 6.10
N GLU A 49 -17.27 -2.67 6.58
CA GLU A 49 -18.53 -1.92 6.46
C GLU A 49 -18.47 -0.55 7.17
N TYR A 50 -17.80 -0.49 8.33
CA TYR A 50 -17.53 0.76 9.05
C TYR A 50 -16.72 1.73 8.18
N TRP A 51 -15.59 1.29 7.61
CA TRP A 51 -14.72 2.15 6.80
C TRP A 51 -15.36 2.52 5.46
N GLN A 52 -16.12 1.62 4.85
CA GLN A 52 -16.93 1.92 3.65
C GLN A 52 -17.89 3.08 3.91
N THR A 53 -18.61 3.04 5.03
CA THR A 53 -19.57 4.06 5.41
C THR A 53 -18.88 5.36 5.80
N LYS A 54 -17.86 5.29 6.66
CA LYS A 54 -17.13 6.45 7.21
C LYS A 54 -16.44 7.27 6.12
N LEU A 55 -15.82 6.60 5.14
CA LEU A 55 -15.06 7.26 4.09
C LEU A 55 -15.83 7.38 2.77
N GLN A 56 -17.06 6.87 2.70
CA GLN A 56 -17.83 6.76 1.46
C GLN A 56 -16.97 6.17 0.33
N VAL A 57 -16.41 4.98 0.58
CA VAL A 57 -15.36 4.36 -0.24
C VAL A 57 -15.76 2.96 -0.69
N LYS A 58 -15.42 2.58 -1.93
CA LYS A 58 -15.47 1.19 -2.36
C LYS A 58 -14.29 0.44 -1.78
N ILE A 59 -14.53 -0.74 -1.21
CA ILE A 59 -13.49 -1.58 -0.61
C ILE A 59 -13.63 -2.99 -1.16
N GLY A 60 -12.51 -3.54 -1.63
CA GLY A 60 -12.36 -4.93 -2.00
C GLY A 60 -11.25 -5.57 -1.19
N VAL A 61 -11.50 -6.77 -0.66
CA VAL A 61 -10.53 -7.52 0.16
C VAL A 61 -10.52 -8.97 -0.25
N ALA A 62 -9.33 -9.58 -0.32
CA ALA A 62 -9.18 -11.04 -0.42
C ALA A 62 -8.07 -11.52 0.51
N VAL A 63 -8.29 -12.68 1.15
CA VAL A 63 -7.35 -13.36 2.04
C VAL A 63 -7.29 -14.83 1.64
N LEU A 64 -6.10 -15.32 1.33
CA LEU A 64 -5.83 -16.70 0.95
C LEU A 64 -4.76 -17.30 1.87
N ASN A 65 -5.16 -18.25 2.72
CA ASN A 65 -4.25 -19.01 3.57
C ASN A 65 -3.77 -20.27 2.83
N THR A 66 -2.47 -20.38 2.58
CA THR A 66 -1.92 -21.51 1.83
C THR A 66 -1.67 -22.76 2.67
N ALA A 67 -1.72 -22.68 4.01
CA ALA A 67 -1.57 -23.84 4.88
C ALA A 67 -2.73 -24.85 4.69
N ASN A 68 -3.94 -24.34 4.53
CA ASN A 68 -5.18 -25.13 4.48
C ASN A 68 -6.07 -24.78 3.28
N GLY A 69 -5.62 -23.90 2.38
CA GLY A 69 -6.38 -23.47 1.21
C GLY A 69 -7.59 -22.60 1.52
N GLN A 70 -7.77 -22.15 2.78
CA GLN A 70 -8.91 -21.31 3.13
C GLN A 70 -8.84 -19.97 2.40
N TYR A 71 -9.97 -19.61 1.81
CA TYR A 71 -10.17 -18.36 1.09
C TYR A 71 -11.31 -17.57 1.73
N TRP A 72 -11.12 -16.26 1.85
CA TRP A 72 -12.17 -15.32 2.22
C TRP A 72 -12.06 -14.06 1.37
N GLY A 73 -13.21 -13.50 0.97
CA GLY A 73 -13.26 -12.30 0.14
C GLY A 73 -14.46 -11.41 0.45
N PHE A 74 -14.30 -10.13 0.18
CA PHE A 74 -15.35 -9.11 0.24
C PHE A 74 -15.23 -8.19 -0.97
N GLN A 75 -16.26 -8.17 -1.84
CA GLN A 75 -16.23 -7.44 -3.13
C GLN A 75 -14.95 -7.75 -3.95
N ASP A 76 -14.46 -8.97 -3.81
CA ASP A 76 -13.16 -9.48 -4.24
C ASP A 76 -13.05 -9.75 -5.74
N GLU A 77 -14.19 -9.84 -6.42
CA GLU A 77 -14.29 -9.96 -7.88
C GLU A 77 -14.45 -8.61 -8.59
N GLN A 78 -14.70 -7.53 -7.85
CA GLN A 78 -14.81 -6.19 -8.43
C GLN A 78 -13.45 -5.66 -8.87
N ARG A 79 -13.46 -4.79 -9.89
CA ARG A 79 -12.25 -4.17 -10.41
C ARG A 79 -11.84 -2.95 -9.60
N PHE A 80 -10.55 -2.88 -9.29
CA PHE A 80 -9.91 -1.74 -8.66
C PHE A 80 -8.66 -1.32 -9.46
N PRO A 81 -8.35 -0.02 -9.55
CA PRO A 81 -7.10 0.45 -10.13
C PRO A 81 -5.91 -0.15 -9.37
N MET A 82 -4.98 -0.79 -10.09
CA MET A 82 -3.78 -1.35 -9.47
C MET A 82 -2.87 -0.25 -8.94
N ALA A 83 -2.76 0.85 -9.69
CA ALA A 83 -1.68 1.82 -9.52
C ALA A 83 -0.33 1.09 -9.37
N SER A 84 0.50 1.54 -8.44
CA SER A 84 1.80 0.96 -8.13
C SER A 84 1.81 -0.47 -7.55
N THR A 85 0.67 -1.12 -7.31
CA THR A 85 0.66 -2.58 -6.98
C THR A 85 1.08 -3.44 -8.17
N MET A 86 0.90 -2.95 -9.41
CA MET A 86 1.32 -3.66 -10.63
C MET A 86 2.83 -3.90 -10.70
N LYS A 87 3.65 -3.08 -10.02
CA LYS A 87 5.12 -3.16 -10.05
C LYS A 87 5.63 -4.51 -9.56
N MET A 88 4.92 -5.14 -8.62
CA MET A 88 5.20 -6.51 -8.18
C MET A 88 5.06 -7.50 -9.34
N LEU A 89 4.00 -7.38 -10.14
CA LEU A 89 3.75 -8.24 -11.30
C LEU A 89 4.76 -7.99 -12.43
N ALA A 90 5.11 -6.72 -12.68
CA ALA A 90 6.11 -6.35 -13.67
C ALA A 90 7.49 -6.97 -13.34
N CYS A 91 7.94 -6.86 -12.08
CA CYS A 91 9.19 -7.46 -11.64
C CYS A 91 9.16 -8.99 -11.58
N ALA A 92 8.00 -9.58 -11.24
CA ALA A 92 7.83 -11.03 -11.35
C ALA A 92 7.99 -11.49 -12.82
N LYS A 93 7.43 -10.75 -13.79
CA LYS A 93 7.63 -11.05 -15.21
C LYS A 93 9.09 -10.87 -15.65
N LEU A 94 9.79 -9.83 -15.19
CA LEU A 94 11.21 -9.63 -15.49
C LEU A 94 12.03 -10.84 -15.06
N LEU A 95 11.80 -11.33 -13.84
CA LEU A 95 12.47 -12.52 -13.31
C LEU A 95 12.09 -13.78 -14.10
N TYR A 96 10.81 -13.93 -14.47
CA TYR A 96 10.37 -15.03 -15.33
C TYR A 96 11.09 -15.01 -16.69
N ASP A 97 11.21 -13.85 -17.33
CA ASP A 97 11.90 -13.74 -18.62
C ASP A 97 13.40 -14.02 -18.48
N ALA A 98 14.03 -13.62 -17.37
CA ALA A 98 15.43 -13.96 -17.06
C ALA A 98 15.63 -15.47 -16.84
N ASP A 99 14.78 -16.12 -16.04
CA ASP A 99 14.80 -17.59 -15.83
C ASP A 99 14.66 -18.36 -17.15
N ASN A 100 13.97 -17.77 -18.13
CA ASN A 100 13.74 -18.34 -19.46
C ASN A 100 14.74 -17.84 -20.52
N ASN A 101 15.83 -17.20 -20.12
CA ASN A 101 16.91 -16.69 -21.00
C ASN A 101 16.41 -15.73 -22.10
N ARG A 102 15.36 -14.96 -21.83
CA ARG A 102 14.80 -13.96 -22.78
C ARG A 102 15.44 -12.59 -22.63
N LEU A 103 16.06 -12.33 -21.48
CA LEU A 103 16.86 -11.15 -21.17
C LEU A 103 17.90 -11.51 -20.10
N GLN A 104 18.88 -10.64 -19.88
CA GLN A 104 19.79 -10.76 -18.73
C GLN A 104 19.43 -9.69 -17.70
N LEU A 105 19.39 -10.07 -16.43
CA LEU A 105 19.16 -9.12 -15.33
C LEU A 105 20.23 -8.00 -15.26
N SER A 106 21.42 -8.26 -15.81
CA SER A 106 22.52 -7.30 -15.94
C SER A 106 22.42 -6.38 -17.15
N ASP A 107 21.41 -6.55 -18.02
CA ASP A 107 21.19 -5.65 -19.16
C ASP A 107 21.01 -4.22 -18.66
N LYS A 108 21.70 -3.28 -19.31
CA LYS A 108 21.83 -1.90 -18.83
C LYS A 108 21.01 -0.92 -19.64
N VAL A 109 20.45 0.07 -18.94
CA VAL A 109 19.78 1.23 -19.51
C VAL A 109 20.41 2.49 -18.94
N THR A 110 20.80 3.43 -19.80
CA THR A 110 21.23 4.76 -19.37
C THR A 110 20.01 5.58 -18.99
N ILE A 111 20.04 6.20 -17.82
CA ILE A 111 18.98 7.11 -17.39
C ILE A 111 19.17 8.44 -18.11
N GLU A 112 18.27 8.77 -19.05
CA GLU A 112 18.29 10.08 -19.69
C GLU A 112 17.43 11.07 -18.89
N ALA A 113 17.81 12.36 -18.93
CA ALA A 113 17.03 13.40 -18.27
C ALA A 113 15.58 13.49 -18.80
N ALA A 114 15.37 13.08 -20.06
CA ALA A 114 14.05 13.06 -20.70
C ALA A 114 13.15 11.91 -20.20
N ASP A 115 13.71 10.88 -19.58
CA ASP A 115 12.96 9.72 -19.09
C ASP A 115 12.42 9.93 -17.68
N ILE A 116 12.95 10.92 -16.95
CA ILE A 116 12.56 11.21 -15.57
C ILE A 116 11.14 11.74 -15.51
N ILE A 117 10.26 10.94 -14.89
CA ILE A 117 8.87 11.30 -14.62
C ILE A 117 8.63 11.58 -13.12
N THR A 118 7.43 12.10 -12.81
CA THR A 118 7.03 12.41 -11.43
C THR A 118 7.27 11.24 -10.49
N TYR A 119 7.87 11.52 -9.32
CA TYR A 119 8.21 10.55 -8.28
C TYR A 119 9.21 9.48 -8.75
N SER A 120 10.46 9.91 -8.90
CA SER A 120 11.59 9.09 -9.34
C SER A 120 12.81 9.24 -8.41
N PRO A 121 12.64 9.02 -7.09
CA PRO A 121 13.63 9.40 -6.08
C PRO A 121 14.97 8.64 -6.18
N MET A 122 14.99 7.47 -6.82
CA MET A 122 16.19 6.63 -6.96
C MET A 122 16.86 6.83 -8.32
N THR A 123 16.09 7.07 -9.37
CA THR A 123 16.61 7.23 -10.74
C THR A 123 16.99 8.68 -11.09
N GLU A 124 16.30 9.69 -10.54
CA GLU A 124 16.62 11.10 -10.77
C GLU A 124 18.08 11.47 -10.40
N PRO A 125 18.65 11.01 -9.27
CA PRO A 125 20.07 11.25 -8.95
C PRO A 125 21.06 10.53 -9.88
N LEU A 126 20.58 9.63 -10.75
CA LEU A 126 21.38 8.76 -11.61
C LEU A 126 21.35 9.16 -13.08
N ILE A 127 20.82 10.34 -13.42
CA ILE A 127 20.84 10.86 -14.80
C ILE A 127 22.27 10.80 -15.38
N GLY A 128 22.38 10.27 -16.60
CA GLY A 128 23.63 10.02 -17.31
C GLY A 128 24.37 8.76 -16.90
N GLN A 129 23.88 8.03 -15.89
CA GLN A 129 24.45 6.74 -15.46
C GLN A 129 23.66 5.57 -16.03
N ALA A 130 24.33 4.44 -16.22
CA ALA A 130 23.71 3.20 -16.65
C ALA A 130 23.41 2.29 -15.45
N ILE A 131 22.13 1.92 -15.28
CA ILE A 131 21.68 0.98 -14.26
C ILE A 131 21.25 -0.34 -14.91
N SER A 132 21.29 -1.44 -14.17
CA SER A 132 20.76 -2.71 -14.68
C SER A 132 19.23 -2.77 -14.54
N VAL A 133 18.57 -3.60 -15.35
CA VAL A 133 17.12 -3.87 -15.19
C VAL A 133 16.81 -4.55 -13.84
N ASN A 134 17.77 -5.27 -13.26
CA ASN A 134 17.70 -5.76 -11.88
C ASN A 134 17.63 -4.61 -10.86
N ASP A 135 18.50 -3.62 -11.00
CA ASP A 135 18.52 -2.45 -10.12
C ASP A 135 17.23 -1.63 -10.29
N ALA A 136 16.73 -1.49 -11.52
CA ALA A 136 15.45 -0.84 -11.77
C ALA A 136 14.29 -1.56 -11.05
N CYS A 137 14.27 -2.90 -11.07
CA CYS A 137 13.27 -3.66 -10.31
C CYS A 137 13.40 -3.48 -8.80
N GLN A 138 14.63 -3.50 -8.28
CA GLN A 138 14.88 -3.20 -6.87
C GLN A 138 14.33 -1.82 -6.51
N MET A 139 14.74 -0.78 -7.24
CA MET A 139 14.35 0.61 -7.00
C MET A 139 12.83 0.77 -7.04
N THR A 140 12.15 0.25 -8.07
CA THR A 140 10.70 0.42 -8.19
C THR A 140 9.93 -0.31 -7.09
N LEU A 141 10.41 -1.47 -6.62
CA LEU A 141 9.77 -2.20 -5.52
C LEU A 141 10.05 -1.60 -4.15
N THR A 142 11.26 -1.10 -3.89
CA THR A 142 11.64 -0.55 -2.57
C THR A 142 11.11 0.86 -2.34
N SER A 143 11.20 1.73 -3.35
CA SER A 143 10.86 3.16 -3.21
C SER A 143 9.65 3.58 -4.04
N SER A 144 9.07 2.70 -4.87
CA SER A 144 8.00 3.07 -5.81
C SER A 144 8.44 4.02 -6.93
N ASP A 145 9.73 4.09 -7.24
CA ASP A 145 10.27 4.89 -8.35
C ASP A 145 9.55 4.61 -9.69
N ASN A 146 8.98 5.65 -10.30
CA ASN A 146 8.15 5.53 -11.50
C ASN A 146 8.97 5.39 -12.79
N THR A 147 10.10 6.09 -12.90
CA THR A 147 10.99 5.91 -14.07
C THR A 147 11.57 4.50 -14.08
N ALA A 148 12.01 3.99 -12.92
CA ALA A 148 12.45 2.60 -12.80
C ALA A 148 11.35 1.59 -13.20
N ALA A 149 10.09 1.90 -12.90
CA ALA A 149 8.97 1.07 -13.31
C ALA A 149 8.83 1.00 -14.84
N ASN A 150 8.96 2.15 -15.52
CA ASN A 150 8.90 2.21 -16.97
C ASN A 150 10.08 1.48 -17.62
N ILE A 151 11.29 1.60 -17.06
CA ILE A 151 12.45 0.81 -17.52
C ILE A 151 12.18 -0.69 -17.44
N VAL A 152 11.59 -1.16 -16.33
CA VAL A 152 11.19 -2.58 -16.18
C VAL A 152 10.11 -2.95 -17.20
N LEU A 153 9.10 -2.10 -17.39
CA LEU A 153 8.05 -2.35 -18.38
C LEU A 153 8.62 -2.46 -19.79
N ASP A 154 9.52 -1.56 -20.19
CA ASP A 154 10.15 -1.60 -21.51
C ASP A 154 10.97 -2.89 -21.70
N ALA A 155 11.75 -3.28 -20.69
CA ALA A 155 12.55 -4.51 -20.73
C ALA A 155 11.70 -5.78 -20.90
N ILE A 156 10.47 -5.80 -20.37
CA ILE A 156 9.56 -6.95 -20.46
C ILE A 156 8.58 -6.86 -21.64
N GLY A 157 8.71 -5.88 -22.53
CA GLY A 157 7.85 -5.71 -23.72
C GLY A 157 6.56 -4.91 -23.48
N GLY A 158 6.50 -4.13 -22.40
CA GLY A 158 5.45 -3.17 -22.08
C GLY A 158 4.16 -3.75 -21.45
N PRO A 159 3.14 -2.90 -21.25
CA PRO A 159 1.88 -3.28 -20.60
C PRO A 159 1.15 -4.48 -21.22
N VAL A 160 1.14 -4.55 -22.55
CA VAL A 160 0.49 -5.65 -23.29
C VAL A 160 1.19 -6.98 -22.99
N ALA A 161 2.52 -7.00 -22.99
CA ALA A 161 3.28 -8.21 -22.69
C ALA A 161 3.09 -8.66 -21.24
N LEU A 162 2.98 -7.72 -20.29
CA LEU A 162 2.61 -8.05 -18.91
C LEU A 162 1.23 -8.71 -18.84
N THR A 163 0.22 -8.13 -19.49
CA THR A 163 -1.13 -8.70 -19.52
C THR A 163 -1.15 -10.11 -20.15
N GLN A 164 -0.42 -10.32 -21.24
CA GLN A 164 -0.29 -11.63 -21.88
C GLN A 164 0.36 -12.67 -20.96
N PHE A 165 1.42 -12.28 -20.25
CA PHE A 165 2.05 -13.13 -19.24
C PHE A 165 1.06 -13.55 -18.16
N LEU A 166 0.29 -12.59 -17.63
CA LEU A 166 -0.72 -12.86 -16.60
C LEU A 166 -1.79 -13.85 -17.10
N ARG A 167 -2.25 -13.71 -18.36
CA ARG A 167 -3.15 -14.70 -18.99
C ARG A 167 -2.54 -16.10 -19.06
N ALA A 168 -1.26 -16.19 -19.40
CA ALA A 168 -0.54 -17.47 -19.44
C ALA A 168 -0.39 -18.11 -18.05
N GLN A 169 -0.43 -17.31 -16.97
CA GLN A 169 -0.43 -17.80 -15.60
C GLN A 169 -1.85 -18.09 -15.04
N GLY A 170 -2.89 -17.98 -15.88
CA GLY A 170 -4.28 -18.26 -15.49
C GLY A 170 -5.05 -17.06 -14.92
N ASP A 171 -4.45 -15.87 -14.87
CA ASP A 171 -5.15 -14.65 -14.49
C ASP A 171 -5.94 -14.11 -15.67
N ALA A 172 -7.27 -14.25 -15.64
CA ALA A 172 -8.18 -13.76 -16.67
C ALA A 172 -8.63 -12.29 -16.47
N ILE A 173 -8.32 -11.69 -15.32
CA ILE A 173 -8.92 -10.44 -14.85
C ILE A 173 -7.94 -9.29 -14.92
N THR A 174 -6.76 -9.43 -14.33
CA THR A 174 -5.76 -8.37 -14.25
C THR A 174 -5.32 -7.94 -15.63
N ARG A 175 -5.20 -6.63 -15.85
CA ARG A 175 -4.70 -6.05 -17.10
C ARG A 175 -3.95 -4.76 -16.84
N LEU A 176 -2.83 -4.59 -17.52
CA LEU A 176 -2.09 -3.33 -17.61
C LEU A 176 -2.15 -2.84 -19.06
N ASP A 177 -2.47 -1.58 -19.22
CA ASP A 177 -2.77 -0.95 -20.51
C ASP A 177 -1.88 0.28 -20.76
N ARG A 178 -1.34 0.89 -19.70
CA ARG A 178 -0.52 2.11 -19.77
C ARG A 178 0.74 2.00 -18.91
N CYS A 179 1.71 2.86 -19.20
CA CYS A 179 2.91 3.06 -18.39
C CYS A 179 2.66 4.09 -17.29
N GLU A 180 3.67 4.30 -16.42
CA GLU A 180 3.66 5.42 -15.49
C GLU A 180 3.86 6.74 -16.26
N PRO A 181 3.20 7.83 -15.87
CA PRO A 181 2.24 7.95 -14.76
C PRO A 181 0.77 7.69 -15.15
N GLU A 182 0.45 7.49 -16.44
CA GLU A 182 -0.94 7.48 -16.94
C GLU A 182 -1.80 6.35 -16.38
N LEU A 183 -1.21 5.23 -15.98
CA LEU A 183 -1.91 4.12 -15.32
C LEU A 183 -2.59 4.53 -14.00
N ASN A 184 -2.16 5.63 -13.38
CA ASN A 184 -2.70 6.10 -12.09
C ASN A 184 -4.00 6.90 -12.21
N GLN A 185 -4.56 7.08 -13.41
CA GLN A 185 -5.80 7.87 -13.59
C GLN A 185 -6.95 7.35 -12.73
N GLY A 186 -7.17 6.03 -12.69
CA GLY A 186 -8.18 5.40 -11.83
C GLY A 186 -9.60 5.93 -12.05
N MET A 187 -9.98 6.27 -13.28
CA MET A 187 -11.32 6.76 -13.61
C MET A 187 -12.38 5.71 -13.20
N PRO A 188 -13.52 6.09 -12.60
CA PRO A 188 -14.62 5.18 -12.35
C PRO A 188 -15.05 4.46 -13.65
N GLU A 189 -15.34 3.16 -13.55
CA GLU A 189 -15.73 2.28 -14.67
C GLU A 189 -14.67 2.06 -15.78
N ASP A 190 -13.50 2.70 -15.71
CA ASP A 190 -12.38 2.40 -16.61
C ASP A 190 -11.75 1.08 -16.20
N VAL A 191 -11.80 0.10 -17.10
CA VAL A 191 -11.24 -1.23 -16.87
C VAL A 191 -9.72 -1.29 -17.06
N ARG A 192 -9.11 -0.27 -17.65
CA ARG A 192 -7.66 -0.24 -17.90
C ARG A 192 -6.88 -0.17 -16.59
N ASP A 193 -5.76 -0.88 -16.53
CA ASP A 193 -4.85 -0.89 -15.38
C ASP A 193 -5.51 -1.35 -14.07
N THR A 194 -6.46 -2.28 -14.18
CA THR A 194 -7.22 -2.83 -13.05
C THR A 194 -6.91 -4.30 -12.78
N THR A 195 -7.11 -4.69 -11.52
CA THR A 195 -7.18 -6.07 -11.06
C THR A 195 -8.45 -6.26 -10.23
N SER A 196 -8.72 -7.48 -9.76
CA SER A 196 -9.61 -7.70 -8.62
C SER A 196 -8.80 -8.23 -7.43
N PRO A 197 -9.23 -7.98 -6.17
CA PRO A 197 -8.56 -8.52 -4.99
C PRO A 197 -8.30 -10.04 -5.09
N LYS A 198 -9.30 -10.80 -5.51
CA LYS A 198 -9.19 -12.26 -5.74
C LYS A 198 -8.14 -12.61 -6.79
N ALA A 199 -8.16 -11.93 -7.93
CA ALA A 199 -7.25 -12.23 -9.03
C ALA A 199 -5.79 -12.03 -8.62
N VAL A 200 -5.45 -10.89 -8.00
CA VAL A 200 -4.07 -10.59 -7.66
C VAL A 200 -3.50 -11.50 -6.55
N VAL A 201 -4.30 -11.92 -5.56
CA VAL A 201 -3.80 -12.86 -4.53
C VAL A 201 -3.53 -14.24 -5.12
N HIS A 202 -4.39 -14.74 -6.01
CA HIS A 202 -4.15 -16.02 -6.69
C HIS A 202 -2.98 -15.94 -7.66
N THR A 203 -2.84 -14.85 -8.42
CA THR A 203 -1.70 -14.62 -9.29
C THR A 203 -0.40 -14.61 -8.49
N TRP A 204 -0.36 -13.91 -7.36
CA TRP A 204 0.84 -13.88 -6.53
C TRP A 204 1.16 -15.26 -5.92
N GLN A 205 0.15 -15.95 -5.39
CA GLN A 205 0.31 -17.32 -4.90
C GLN A 205 0.85 -18.24 -5.99
N GLN A 206 0.32 -18.16 -7.22
CA GLN A 206 0.80 -18.94 -8.36
C GLN A 206 2.27 -18.62 -8.70
N LEU A 207 2.65 -17.34 -8.76
CA LEU A 207 4.03 -16.92 -9.06
C LEU A 207 5.05 -17.44 -8.04
N LEU A 208 4.68 -17.54 -6.77
CA LEU A 208 5.60 -17.96 -5.70
C LEU A 208 5.53 -19.45 -5.35
N THR A 209 4.37 -20.10 -5.48
CA THR A 209 4.21 -21.51 -5.05
C THR A 209 4.30 -22.51 -6.20
N ALA A 210 3.95 -22.11 -7.43
CA ALA A 210 4.11 -22.97 -8.58
C ALA A 210 5.54 -22.93 -9.15
N LYS A 211 5.82 -23.80 -10.12
CA LYS A 211 7.10 -23.82 -10.86
C LYS A 211 7.13 -22.76 -11.97
N VAL A 212 6.65 -21.54 -11.67
CA VAL A 212 6.65 -20.41 -12.62
C VAL A 212 7.97 -19.65 -12.54
N LEU A 213 8.36 -19.27 -11.32
CA LEU A 213 9.67 -18.68 -11.04
C LEU A 213 10.62 -19.73 -10.47
N SER A 214 11.92 -19.57 -10.72
CA SER A 214 12.97 -20.32 -10.02
C SER A 214 12.98 -19.98 -8.52
N GLU A 215 13.51 -20.87 -7.68
CA GLU A 215 13.61 -20.59 -6.23
C GLU A 215 14.45 -19.34 -5.94
N SER A 216 15.49 -19.08 -6.74
CA SER A 216 16.27 -17.84 -6.66
C SER A 216 15.44 -16.61 -7.02
N ALA A 217 14.64 -16.68 -8.09
CA ALA A 217 13.76 -15.58 -8.48
C ALA A 217 12.69 -15.30 -7.41
N LYS A 218 12.08 -16.34 -6.83
CA LYS A 218 11.14 -16.20 -5.72
C LYS A 218 11.78 -15.52 -4.51
N ALA A 219 12.97 -15.95 -4.11
CA ALA A 219 13.70 -15.36 -3.00
C ALA A 219 14.06 -13.89 -3.27
N GLN A 220 14.49 -13.56 -4.50
CA GLN A 220 14.81 -12.19 -4.91
C GLN A 220 13.57 -11.28 -4.87
N LEU A 221 12.45 -11.72 -5.45
CA LEU A 221 11.20 -10.97 -5.44
C LEU A 221 10.70 -10.72 -4.01
N THR A 222 10.67 -11.77 -3.18
CA THR A 222 10.31 -11.65 -1.76
C THR A 222 11.24 -10.67 -1.04
N THR A 223 12.55 -10.75 -1.28
CA THR A 223 13.53 -9.84 -0.65
C THR A 223 13.26 -8.38 -1.02
N TRP A 224 13.03 -8.08 -2.30
CA TRP A 224 12.71 -6.70 -2.71
C TRP A 224 11.43 -6.17 -2.04
N LEU A 225 10.39 -7.01 -1.96
CA LEU A 225 9.11 -6.65 -1.35
C LEU A 225 9.19 -6.55 0.18
N GLN A 226 10.06 -7.31 0.84
CA GLN A 226 10.35 -7.14 2.27
C GLN A 226 10.99 -5.78 2.57
N HIS A 227 11.85 -5.30 1.66
CA HIS A 227 12.54 -4.00 1.75
C HIS A 227 11.72 -2.82 1.22
N ASN A 228 10.42 -2.99 0.94
CA ASN A 228 9.53 -1.89 0.62
C ASN A 228 9.48 -0.84 1.75
N GLN A 229 9.73 0.43 1.41
CA GLN A 229 9.85 1.53 2.36
C GLN A 229 8.61 2.45 2.39
N VAL A 230 7.65 2.26 1.47
CA VAL A 230 6.53 3.19 1.25
C VAL A 230 5.17 2.65 1.73
N ALA A 231 5.18 1.59 2.54
CA ALA A 231 3.95 0.94 3.03
C ALA A 231 3.86 0.80 4.56
N ASN A 232 4.75 1.47 5.31
CA ASN A 232 4.83 1.35 6.78
C ASN A 232 3.50 1.68 7.49
N ASP A 233 2.75 2.67 7.00
CA ASP A 233 1.48 3.09 7.60
C ASP A 233 0.29 2.19 7.24
N LEU A 234 0.51 1.10 6.50
CA LEU A 234 -0.51 0.15 6.05
C LEU A 234 -0.53 -1.12 6.92
N LEU A 235 -0.44 -2.30 6.30
CA LEU A 235 -0.44 -3.58 7.01
C LEU A 235 0.74 -3.71 7.98
N ARG A 236 1.89 -3.10 7.67
CA ARG A 236 3.07 -3.09 8.55
C ARG A 236 2.80 -2.42 9.90
N LYS A 237 1.86 -1.46 9.95
CA LYS A 237 1.49 -0.73 11.17
C LYS A 237 0.86 -1.64 12.22
N THR A 238 0.17 -2.70 11.78
CA THR A 238 -0.61 -3.62 12.62
C THR A 238 -0.11 -5.05 12.50
N LEU A 239 1.03 -5.27 11.86
CA LEU A 239 1.62 -6.60 11.69
C LEU A 239 1.98 -7.19 13.06
N PRO A 240 1.52 -8.42 13.38
CA PRO A 240 1.84 -9.02 14.68
C PRO A 240 3.34 -9.23 14.87
N GLN A 241 3.77 -9.16 16.13
CA GLN A 241 5.17 -9.39 16.48
C GLN A 241 5.64 -10.77 16.00
N GLY A 242 6.82 -10.82 15.40
CA GLY A 242 7.44 -12.04 14.88
C GLY A 242 6.97 -12.47 13.49
N TRP A 243 5.95 -11.82 12.93
CA TRP A 243 5.53 -12.07 11.55
C TRP A 243 6.45 -11.33 10.57
N LEU A 244 6.60 -11.93 9.40
CA LEU A 244 7.32 -11.39 8.26
C LEU A 244 6.30 -10.92 7.21
N ILE A 245 6.66 -9.90 6.45
CA ILE A 245 5.83 -9.31 5.40
C ILE A 245 6.65 -8.94 4.18
N ALA A 246 6.17 -9.37 3.01
CA ALA A 246 6.56 -8.86 1.71
C ALA A 246 5.33 -8.16 1.11
N ASP A 247 5.41 -6.86 0.84
CA ASP A 247 4.24 -6.08 0.42
C ASP A 247 4.53 -5.12 -0.72
N ARG A 248 3.46 -4.74 -1.42
CA ARG A 248 3.49 -3.69 -2.42
C ARG A 248 2.23 -2.85 -2.31
N SER A 249 2.41 -1.54 -2.20
CA SER A 249 1.28 -0.60 -2.14
C SER A 249 1.12 0.20 -3.43
N GLY A 250 -0.06 0.75 -3.64
CA GLY A 250 -0.36 1.65 -4.75
C GLY A 250 -1.32 2.76 -4.35
N ALA A 251 -1.19 3.91 -5.00
CA ALA A 251 -2.09 5.05 -4.84
C ALA A 251 -2.31 5.72 -6.20
N GLY A 252 -3.51 6.22 -6.45
CA GLY A 252 -3.87 6.86 -7.71
C GLY A 252 -5.05 7.82 -7.58
N GLY A 253 -5.61 8.20 -8.73
CA GLY A 253 -6.78 9.08 -8.83
C GLY A 253 -8.03 8.53 -8.16
N TYR A 254 -9.02 9.39 -7.96
CA TYR A 254 -10.34 9.04 -7.37
C TYR A 254 -10.24 8.33 -6.00
N GLY A 255 -9.25 8.72 -5.19
CA GLY A 255 -9.03 8.12 -3.88
C GLY A 255 -8.49 6.69 -3.93
N ALA A 256 -8.03 6.20 -5.08
CA ALA A 256 -7.48 4.85 -5.20
C ALA A 256 -6.31 4.65 -4.22
N ARG A 257 -6.40 3.58 -3.42
CA ARG A 257 -5.32 3.12 -2.54
C ARG A 257 -5.39 1.61 -2.46
N GLY A 258 -4.26 0.93 -2.53
CA GLY A 258 -4.24 -0.52 -2.41
C GLY A 258 -2.96 -1.04 -1.79
N ILE A 259 -3.04 -2.24 -1.27
CA ILE A 259 -1.91 -3.05 -0.84
C ILE A 259 -2.17 -4.51 -1.21
N VAL A 260 -1.12 -5.15 -1.69
CA VAL A 260 -1.02 -6.60 -1.74
C VAL A 260 0.11 -7.00 -0.80
N ALA A 261 -0.06 -8.08 -0.06
CA ALA A 261 0.98 -8.61 0.81
C ALA A 261 1.00 -10.14 0.86
N MET A 262 2.19 -10.70 1.03
CA MET A 262 2.44 -12.04 1.54
C MET A 262 2.93 -11.89 2.97
N VAL A 263 2.25 -12.52 3.93
CA VAL A 263 2.61 -12.50 5.35
C VAL A 263 2.79 -13.93 5.86
N TRP A 264 3.74 -14.15 6.77
CA TRP A 264 3.99 -15.48 7.33
C TRP A 264 4.70 -15.39 8.67
N GLN A 265 4.55 -16.43 9.49
CA GLN A 265 5.45 -16.69 10.61
C GLN A 265 6.62 -17.56 10.14
N PRO A 266 7.78 -17.51 10.80
CA PRO A 266 8.86 -18.46 10.54
C PRO A 266 8.33 -19.90 10.52
N GLU A 267 8.77 -20.68 9.53
CA GLU A 267 8.41 -22.10 9.34
C GLU A 267 6.94 -22.39 9.03
N GLN A 268 6.08 -21.37 8.86
CA GLN A 268 4.68 -21.53 8.49
C GLN A 268 4.42 -21.16 7.03
N ALA A 269 3.37 -21.78 6.47
CA ALA A 269 2.93 -21.44 5.12
C ALA A 269 2.36 -20.00 5.08
N PRO A 270 2.58 -19.27 3.97
CA PRO A 270 2.19 -17.87 3.88
C PRO A 270 0.67 -17.67 3.72
N VAL A 271 0.23 -16.47 4.09
CA VAL A 271 -1.09 -15.92 3.78
C VAL A 271 -0.92 -14.78 2.79
N PHE A 272 -1.71 -14.80 1.72
CA PHE A 272 -1.77 -13.72 0.73
C PHE A 272 -2.97 -12.84 1.01
N ILE A 273 -2.75 -11.53 1.04
CA ILE A 273 -3.75 -10.51 1.36
C ILE A 273 -3.76 -9.49 0.24
N SER A 274 -4.95 -9.05 -0.17
CA SER A 274 -5.11 -7.83 -0.95
C SER A 274 -6.22 -6.97 -0.37
N ILE A 275 -6.01 -5.66 -0.36
CA ILE A 275 -6.98 -4.65 0.06
C ILE A 275 -6.90 -3.51 -0.95
N TYR A 276 -8.02 -3.17 -1.56
CA TYR A 276 -8.15 -2.03 -2.47
C TYR A 276 -9.30 -1.12 -2.05
N LEU A 277 -9.05 0.18 -2.13
CA LEU A 277 -9.97 1.28 -1.89
C LEU A 277 -10.09 2.10 -3.18
N HIS A 278 -11.29 2.58 -3.52
CA HIS A 278 -11.52 3.45 -4.68
C HIS A 278 -12.79 4.30 -4.53
N GLN A 279 -12.93 5.34 -5.33
CA GLN A 279 -14.09 6.23 -5.41
C GLN A 279 -14.41 6.92 -4.09
N THR A 280 -13.41 7.58 -3.51
CA THR A 280 -13.55 8.37 -2.27
C THR A 280 -12.80 9.69 -2.39
N THR A 281 -13.23 10.69 -1.62
CA THR A 281 -12.52 11.95 -1.41
C THR A 281 -11.66 11.96 -0.14
N ALA A 282 -11.60 10.83 0.58
CA ALA A 282 -10.80 10.69 1.79
C ALA A 282 -9.32 10.98 1.56
N SER A 283 -8.68 11.58 2.57
CA SER A 283 -7.25 11.90 2.53
C SER A 283 -6.39 10.64 2.41
N MET A 284 -5.10 10.80 2.03
CA MET A 284 -4.16 9.67 2.05
C MET A 284 -4.08 9.03 3.43
N GLU A 285 -4.02 9.86 4.47
CA GLU A 285 -3.95 9.41 5.85
C GLU A 285 -5.18 8.58 6.26
N GLN A 286 -6.38 9.05 5.95
CA GLN A 286 -7.62 8.31 6.23
C GLN A 286 -7.67 6.96 5.51
N ARG A 287 -7.21 6.92 4.25
CA ARG A 287 -7.13 5.66 3.47
C ARG A 287 -6.08 4.71 4.03
N ASN A 288 -4.94 5.22 4.49
CA ASN A 288 -3.92 4.40 5.17
C ASN A 288 -4.47 3.83 6.49
N GLN A 289 -5.16 4.66 7.30
CA GLN A 289 -5.81 4.24 8.54
C GLN A 289 -6.84 3.11 8.29
N ALA A 290 -7.67 3.24 7.25
CA ALA A 290 -8.63 2.20 6.88
C ALA A 290 -7.94 0.87 6.52
N ILE A 291 -6.89 0.90 5.70
CA ILE A 291 -6.13 -0.30 5.34
C ILE A 291 -5.48 -0.93 6.57
N ALA A 292 -4.88 -0.14 7.46
CA ALA A 292 -4.24 -0.64 8.67
C ALA A 292 -5.25 -1.31 9.62
N ALA A 293 -6.43 -0.70 9.81
CA ALA A 293 -7.49 -1.24 10.65
C ALA A 293 -8.12 -2.53 10.08
N ILE A 294 -8.32 -2.59 8.76
CA ILE A 294 -8.75 -3.83 8.09
C ILE A 294 -7.67 -4.91 8.22
N GLY A 295 -6.40 -4.53 8.08
CA GLY A 295 -5.25 -5.41 8.31
C GLY A 295 -5.22 -6.02 9.71
N ASP A 296 -5.42 -5.19 10.73
CA ASP A 296 -5.50 -5.62 12.13
C ASP A 296 -6.58 -6.69 12.33
N ALA A 297 -7.79 -6.44 11.80
CA ALA A 297 -8.89 -7.39 11.87
C ALA A 297 -8.61 -8.72 11.14
N ILE A 298 -7.88 -8.67 10.01
CA ILE A 298 -7.39 -9.88 9.32
C ILE A 298 -6.43 -10.65 10.23
N PHE A 299 -5.45 -9.98 10.82
CA PHE A 299 -4.44 -10.62 11.66
C PHE A 299 -5.05 -11.26 12.93
N VAL A 300 -5.98 -10.57 13.59
CA VAL A 300 -6.75 -11.12 14.72
C VAL A 300 -7.52 -12.38 14.30
N ALA A 301 -8.18 -12.36 13.13
CA ALA A 301 -8.93 -13.52 12.64
C ALA A 301 -8.02 -14.72 12.32
N LEU A 302 -6.82 -14.47 11.78
CA LEU A 302 -5.83 -15.52 11.51
C LEU A 302 -5.29 -16.15 12.80
N GLN A 303 -5.06 -15.34 13.83
CA GLN A 303 -4.56 -15.81 15.12
C GLN A 303 -5.62 -16.62 15.89
N ASN A 304 -6.87 -16.16 15.92
CA ASN A 304 -7.93 -16.88 16.63
C ASN A 304 -8.17 -18.28 16.06
N LYS A 305 -8.07 -18.47 14.75
CA LYS A 305 -8.16 -19.80 14.12
C LYS A 305 -7.01 -20.73 14.49
N SER A 306 -5.80 -20.20 14.68
CA SER A 306 -4.65 -21.02 15.10
C SER A 306 -4.78 -21.56 16.52
N VAL A 307 -5.56 -20.89 17.38
CA VAL A 307 -5.79 -21.34 18.76
C VAL A 307 -6.74 -22.54 18.80
N ASP A 308 -7.81 -22.54 18.01
CA ASP A 308 -8.79 -23.64 17.98
C ASP A 308 -8.18 -24.95 17.43
N GLU A 309 -7.32 -24.90 16.40
CA GLU A 309 -6.63 -26.10 15.88
C GLU A 309 -5.59 -26.69 16.86
N SER A 310 -5.06 -25.88 17.79
CA SER A 310 -4.12 -26.34 18.83
C SER A 310 -4.81 -26.98 20.04
N ALA A 311 -6.09 -26.67 20.26
CA ALA A 311 -6.88 -27.22 21.36
C ALA A 311 -7.35 -28.67 21.07
N ASP A 312 -7.61 -29.01 19.81
CA ASP A 312 -8.02 -30.37 19.42
C ASP A 312 -6.86 -31.38 19.46
N ASN A 313 -5.61 -30.94 19.25
CA ASN A 313 -4.44 -31.82 19.22
C ASN A 313 -3.86 -32.21 20.60
N ASN A 314 -4.48 -31.79 21.71
CA ASN A 314 -4.11 -32.19 23.07
C ASN A 314 -5.13 -33.14 23.72
N SER A 315 -5.99 -33.79 22.92
CA SER A 315 -7.05 -34.67 23.40
C SER A 315 -6.88 -36.16 23.07
N GLU A 316 -5.70 -36.60 22.61
CA GLU A 316 -5.36 -38.02 22.42
C GLU A 316 -4.34 -38.55 23.44
#